data_AF-A0AAW5V5A8-F1
#
_entry.id   AF-A0AAW5V5A8-F1
#
_cell.length_a   1.000
_cell.length_b   1.000
_cell.length_c   1.000
_cell.angle_alpha   90.00
_cell.angle_beta   90.00
_cell.angle_gamma   90.00
#
_symmetry.space_group_name_H-M   'P 1'
#
loop_
_entity.id
_entity.type
_entity.pdbx_description
1 polymer ?
#
loop_
_entity_poly.entity_id
_entity_poly.type
_entity_poly.pdbx_seq_one_letter_code
_entity_poly.pdbx_strand_id
1 'polypeptide(L)'
;MPHDKGQIFGSFKKICIPEVLLPMEASELRPKLLELKSDWENNKLTGSEVSYQIVLLYLEKRVKRHPFLRMGQKLPNRDSSKDFLEVVRFYGMPDTVRHALWKWSRSEWNIQLIDYNPTSLEMLESQSKGIRYATISWDDALNGTLVEGKRDAFEHLLHDLAHAYMFFRDDYDFIGQTKFFQIMLDEYDGYKSYLEHDQRFKQKFEYCISDMNSHPAHLSAYWNAIRREAGIPLLELETKF
;
A
#
# COMPACT_ATOMS: atom_id res chain seq x y z
N MET A 1 3.74 14.23 -2.21
CA MET A 1 2.33 14.67 -2.36
C MET A 1 2.05 14.68 -3.84
N PRO A 2 1.24 13.75 -4.36
CA PRO A 2 0.88 13.79 -5.75
C PRO A 2 0.06 15.03 -6.05
N HIS A 3 -0.84 15.48 -5.16
CA HIS A 3 -1.49 16.79 -5.29
C HIS A 3 -0.79 17.83 -4.41
N ASP A 4 -0.02 18.74 -5.01
CA ASP A 4 0.57 19.88 -4.31
C ASP A 4 0.35 21.16 -5.13
N LYS A 5 -0.35 22.14 -4.55
CA LYS A 5 -0.70 23.42 -5.19
C LYS A 5 -1.35 23.26 -6.58
N GLY A 6 -2.19 22.24 -6.75
CA GLY A 6 -2.86 21.93 -8.03
C GLY A 6 -2.00 21.24 -9.08
N GLN A 7 -0.75 20.88 -8.76
CA GLN A 7 0.12 20.08 -9.62
C GLN A 7 0.13 18.62 -9.21
N ILE A 8 0.29 17.74 -10.20
CA ILE A 8 0.30 16.28 -10.03
C ILE A 8 1.73 15.73 -10.15
N PHE A 9 2.22 15.06 -9.10
CA PHE A 9 3.56 14.47 -9.01
C PHE A 9 3.53 12.95 -8.77
N GLY A 10 4.71 12.31 -8.85
CA GLY A 10 4.89 10.90 -8.49
C GLY A 10 4.73 9.90 -9.65
N SER A 11 4.87 8.62 -9.30
CA SER A 11 4.91 7.49 -10.25
C SER A 11 3.61 7.27 -11.00
N PHE A 12 2.48 7.73 -10.44
CA PHE A 12 1.13 7.55 -11.01
C PHE A 12 0.58 8.81 -11.69
N LYS A 13 1.38 9.88 -11.82
CA LYS A 13 0.91 11.18 -12.32
C LYS A 13 0.15 11.16 -13.66
N LYS A 14 0.39 10.15 -14.51
CA LYS A 14 -0.26 9.99 -15.83
C LYS A 14 -1.72 9.54 -15.73
N ILE A 15 -2.14 9.03 -14.57
CA ILE A 15 -3.46 8.47 -14.31
C ILE A 15 -4.16 9.14 -13.11
N CYS A 16 -3.56 10.18 -12.53
CA CYS A 16 -4.24 11.06 -11.59
C CYS A 16 -4.97 12.18 -12.36
N ILE A 17 -6.05 12.70 -11.78
CA ILE A 17 -6.83 13.81 -12.34
C ILE A 17 -6.81 15.00 -11.38
N PRO A 18 -7.04 16.24 -11.85
CA PRO A 18 -7.18 17.39 -10.95
C PRO A 18 -8.25 17.17 -9.87
N GLU A 19 -7.99 17.65 -8.66
CA GLU A 19 -8.89 17.51 -7.51
C GLU A 19 -10.31 18.01 -7.80
N VAL A 20 -10.43 19.08 -8.58
CA VAL A 20 -11.72 19.68 -8.97
C VAL A 20 -12.63 18.73 -9.76
N LEU A 21 -12.04 17.69 -10.38
CA LEU A 21 -12.77 16.69 -11.17
C LEU A 21 -13.15 15.45 -10.34
N LEU A 22 -12.60 15.27 -9.14
CA LEU A 22 -12.85 14.10 -8.31
C LEU A 22 -14.33 13.94 -7.93
N PRO A 23 -15.08 14.98 -7.53
CA PRO A 23 -16.50 14.81 -7.19
C PRO A 23 -17.36 14.35 -8.39
N MET A 24 -17.03 14.83 -9.59
CA MET A 24 -17.71 14.42 -10.82
C MET A 24 -17.41 12.97 -11.16
N GLU A 25 -16.13 12.56 -11.09
CA GLU A 25 -15.73 11.17 -11.30
C GLU A 25 -16.40 10.24 -10.27
N ALA A 26 -16.38 10.62 -8.99
CA ALA A 26 -16.99 9.86 -7.92
C ALA A 26 -18.50 9.67 -8.16
N SER A 27 -19.22 10.71 -8.57
CA SER A 27 -20.65 10.61 -8.92
C SER A 27 -20.92 9.59 -10.02
N GLU A 28 -20.08 9.56 -11.07
CA GLU A 28 -20.22 8.61 -12.18
C GLU A 28 -19.86 7.17 -11.78
N LEU A 29 -18.84 6.99 -10.94
CA LEU A 29 -18.38 5.66 -10.51
C LEU A 29 -19.17 5.10 -9.33
N ARG A 30 -19.91 5.94 -8.60
CA ARG A 30 -20.60 5.61 -7.34
C ARG A 30 -21.42 4.32 -7.39
N PRO A 31 -22.27 4.05 -8.41
CA PRO A 31 -23.06 2.82 -8.41
C PRO A 31 -22.20 1.55 -8.35
N LYS A 32 -21.11 1.52 -9.12
CA LYS A 32 -20.17 0.39 -9.17
C LYS A 32 -19.32 0.32 -7.91
N LEU A 33 -18.90 1.45 -7.35
CA LEU A 33 -18.16 1.47 -6.09
C LEU A 33 -19.00 0.94 -4.92
N LEU A 34 -20.29 1.29 -4.86
CA LEU A 34 -21.21 0.76 -3.84
C LEU A 34 -21.45 -0.75 -4.01
N GLU A 35 -21.56 -1.22 -5.25
CA GLU A 35 -21.66 -2.65 -5.55
C GLU A 35 -20.40 -3.40 -5.08
N LEU A 36 -19.21 -2.92 -5.45
CA LEU A 36 -17.93 -3.53 -5.04
C LEU A 36 -17.75 -3.52 -3.52
N LYS A 37 -18.10 -2.41 -2.85
CA LYS A 37 -18.06 -2.31 -1.38
C LYS A 37 -18.99 -3.34 -0.75
N SER A 38 -20.24 -3.41 -1.21
CA SER A 38 -21.23 -4.37 -0.71
C SER A 38 -20.78 -5.81 -0.93
N ASP A 39 -20.27 -6.14 -2.12
CA ASP A 39 -19.82 -7.49 -2.41
C ASP A 39 -18.57 -7.89 -1.59
N TRP A 40 -17.70 -6.93 -1.27
CA TRP A 40 -16.59 -7.15 -0.34
C TRP A 40 -17.06 -7.38 1.10
N GLU A 41 -17.90 -6.49 1.63
CA GLU A 41 -18.44 -6.59 3.00
C GLU A 41 -19.25 -7.87 3.21
N ASN A 42 -19.92 -8.35 2.17
CA ASN A 42 -20.67 -9.61 2.18
C ASN A 42 -19.82 -10.84 1.81
N ASN A 43 -18.49 -10.71 1.74
CA ASN A 43 -17.53 -11.79 1.42
C ASN A 43 -17.80 -12.51 0.08
N LYS A 44 -18.47 -11.84 -0.87
CA LYS A 44 -18.65 -12.37 -2.24
C LYS A 44 -17.39 -12.18 -3.08
N LEU A 45 -16.62 -11.13 -2.80
CA LEU A 45 -15.34 -10.85 -3.42
C LEU A 45 -14.24 -10.80 -2.37
N THR A 46 -13.09 -11.37 -2.71
CA THR A 46 -11.85 -11.22 -1.93
C THR A 46 -11.28 -9.82 -2.08
N GLY A 47 -10.42 -9.40 -1.14
CA GLY A 47 -9.73 -8.13 -1.24
C GLY A 47 -8.92 -7.96 -2.54
N SER A 48 -8.36 -9.06 -3.06
CA SER A 48 -7.63 -9.06 -4.33
C SER A 48 -8.53 -8.78 -5.54
N GLU A 49 -9.74 -9.33 -5.55
CA GLU A 49 -10.71 -9.15 -6.64
C GLU A 49 -11.29 -7.74 -6.61
N VAL A 50 -11.66 -7.25 -5.42
CA VAL A 50 -12.15 -5.87 -5.24
C VAL A 50 -11.10 -4.86 -5.69
N SER A 51 -9.84 -5.03 -5.26
CA SER A 51 -8.74 -4.15 -5.64
C SER A 51 -8.50 -4.18 -7.15
N TYR A 52 -8.55 -5.37 -7.77
CA TYR A 52 -8.44 -5.52 -9.21
C TYR A 52 -9.57 -4.79 -9.95
N GLN A 53 -10.82 -4.97 -9.53
CA GLN A 53 -11.99 -4.32 -10.15
C GLN A 53 -11.94 -2.80 -10.00
N ILE A 54 -11.52 -2.27 -8.83
CA ILE A 54 -11.29 -0.83 -8.63
C ILE A 54 -10.23 -0.33 -9.62
N VAL A 55 -9.11 -1.03 -9.76
CA VAL A 55 -8.03 -0.62 -10.68
C VAL A 55 -8.52 -0.56 -12.12
N LEU A 56 -9.29 -1.56 -12.57
CA LEU A 56 -9.90 -1.52 -13.90
C LEU A 56 -10.88 -0.35 -14.04
N LEU A 57 -11.78 -0.17 -13.08
CA LEU A 57 -12.81 0.85 -13.08
C LEU A 57 -12.24 2.26 -13.27
N TYR A 58 -11.25 2.62 -12.45
CA TYR A 58 -10.59 3.92 -12.53
C TYR A 58 -9.71 4.05 -13.78
N LEU A 59 -8.97 3.00 -14.17
CA LEU A 59 -8.17 3.06 -15.38
C LEU A 59 -9.01 3.29 -16.63
N GLU A 60 -10.14 2.61 -16.77
CA GLU A 60 -11.03 2.79 -17.93
C GLU A 60 -11.69 4.17 -17.93
N LYS A 61 -12.02 4.70 -16.75
CA LYS A 61 -12.57 6.05 -16.61
C LYS A 61 -11.56 7.13 -16.98
N ARG A 62 -10.32 7.00 -16.51
CA ARG A 62 -9.27 8.03 -16.65
C ARG A 62 -8.48 7.90 -17.95
N VAL A 63 -8.23 6.68 -18.40
CA VAL A 63 -7.48 6.36 -19.63
C VAL A 63 -8.47 6.10 -20.78
N LYS A 64 -8.94 7.19 -21.38
CA LYS A 64 -9.96 7.18 -22.46
C LYS A 64 -9.60 6.32 -23.68
N ARG A 65 -8.30 6.07 -23.94
CA ARG A 65 -7.83 5.22 -25.05
C ARG A 65 -6.73 4.28 -24.56
N HIS A 66 -6.94 2.98 -24.77
CA HIS A 66 -5.97 1.91 -24.47
C HIS A 66 -5.46 1.88 -23.02
N PRO A 67 -6.35 1.65 -22.02
CA PRO A 67 -5.95 1.44 -20.62
C PRO A 67 -4.96 0.27 -20.43
N PHE A 68 -4.92 -0.65 -21.40
CA PHE A 68 -4.07 -1.83 -21.40
C PHE A 68 -3.15 -1.84 -22.62
N LEU A 69 -1.85 -1.96 -22.37
CA LEU A 69 -0.86 -2.19 -23.41
C LEU A 69 -0.89 -3.67 -23.80
N ARG A 70 -1.05 -3.94 -25.09
CA ARG A 70 -1.09 -5.30 -25.64
C ARG A 70 0.34 -5.81 -25.84
N MET A 71 0.70 -6.91 -25.19
CA MET A 71 1.97 -7.61 -25.40
C MET A 71 1.87 -8.57 -26.61
N GLY A 72 1.40 -8.06 -27.76
CA GLY A 72 1.29 -8.85 -29.00
C GLY A 72 0.21 -9.93 -29.05
N GLN A 73 -0.54 -10.17 -27.96
CA GLN A 73 -1.63 -11.15 -27.89
C GLN A 73 -3.01 -10.47 -27.76
N LYS A 74 -4.08 -11.23 -28.07
CA LYS A 74 -5.46 -10.78 -27.80
C LYS A 74 -5.64 -10.64 -26.29
N LEU A 75 -6.34 -9.59 -25.85
CA LEU A 75 -6.63 -9.42 -24.43
C LEU A 75 -7.46 -10.62 -23.93
N PRO A 76 -7.04 -11.28 -22.83
CA PRO A 76 -7.81 -12.35 -22.22
C PRO A 76 -9.09 -11.80 -21.57
N ASN A 77 -9.97 -12.71 -21.11
CA ASN A 77 -11.16 -12.29 -20.40
C ASN A 77 -10.78 -11.52 -19.11
N ARG A 78 -11.44 -10.39 -18.89
CA ARG A 78 -11.25 -9.52 -17.72
C ARG A 78 -11.91 -10.08 -16.46
N ASP A 79 -12.83 -11.02 -16.60
CA ASP A 79 -13.48 -11.66 -15.45
C ASP A 79 -12.50 -12.55 -14.68
N SER A 80 -11.42 -13.01 -15.33
CA SER A 80 -10.32 -13.76 -14.71
C SER A 80 -9.16 -12.82 -14.38
N SER A 81 -9.06 -12.37 -13.14
CA SER A 81 -7.96 -11.52 -12.67
C SER A 81 -6.59 -12.16 -12.92
N LYS A 82 -6.47 -13.48 -12.70
CA LYS A 82 -5.21 -14.23 -12.85
C LYS A 82 -4.66 -14.18 -14.28
N ASP A 83 -5.47 -14.57 -15.25
CA ASP A 83 -5.04 -14.65 -16.66
C ASP A 83 -4.85 -13.25 -17.25
N PHE A 84 -5.70 -12.31 -16.85
CA PHE A 84 -5.58 -10.93 -17.30
C PHE A 84 -4.31 -10.28 -16.79
N LEU A 85 -4.04 -10.37 -15.49
CA LEU A 85 -2.88 -9.72 -14.88
C LEU A 85 -1.57 -10.34 -15.34
N GLU A 86 -1.51 -11.58 -15.81
CA GLU A 86 -0.27 -12.19 -16.32
C GLU A 86 0.26 -11.46 -17.57
N VAL A 87 -0.62 -11.16 -18.52
CA VAL A 87 -0.21 -10.75 -19.88
C VAL A 87 -0.36 -9.26 -20.16
N VAL A 88 -1.19 -8.54 -19.41
CA VAL A 88 -1.43 -7.11 -19.67
C VAL A 88 -0.37 -6.24 -19.01
N ARG A 89 -0.24 -5.00 -19.49
CA ARG A 89 0.41 -3.92 -18.74
C ARG A 89 -0.54 -2.74 -18.66
N PHE A 90 -0.60 -2.10 -17.49
CA PHE A 90 -1.45 -0.96 -17.27
C PHE A 90 -0.80 0.31 -17.81
N TYR A 91 -1.56 1.12 -18.54
CA TYR A 91 -1.06 2.39 -19.04
C TYR A 91 -0.77 3.35 -17.88
N GLY A 92 0.38 4.04 -17.96
CA GLY A 92 0.68 5.16 -17.07
C GLY A 92 1.02 4.80 -15.63
N MET A 93 1.19 3.52 -15.30
CA MET A 93 1.67 3.07 -13.98
C MET A 93 2.85 2.09 -14.10
N PRO A 94 3.73 2.02 -13.10
CA PRO A 94 4.78 0.99 -13.02
C PRO A 94 4.17 -0.42 -12.94
N ASP A 95 4.95 -1.43 -13.36
CA ASP A 95 4.52 -2.83 -13.33
C ASP A 95 4.33 -3.39 -11.92
N THR A 96 4.79 -2.66 -10.90
CA THR A 96 4.73 -3.04 -9.48
C THR A 96 3.30 -3.33 -9.04
N VAL A 97 2.34 -2.48 -9.42
CA VAL A 97 0.92 -2.63 -9.05
C VAL A 97 0.34 -3.90 -9.66
N ARG A 98 0.51 -4.09 -10.98
CA ARG A 98 0.01 -5.28 -11.69
C ARG A 98 0.61 -6.55 -11.10
N HIS A 99 1.92 -6.56 -10.87
CA HIS A 99 2.61 -7.71 -10.32
C HIS A 99 2.09 -8.04 -8.91
N ALA A 100 1.93 -7.04 -8.03
CA ALA A 100 1.35 -7.25 -6.70
C ALA A 100 -0.05 -7.85 -6.76
N LEU A 101 -0.94 -7.31 -7.60
CA LEU A 101 -2.27 -7.89 -7.80
C LEU A 101 -2.21 -9.33 -8.34
N TRP A 102 -1.30 -9.61 -9.29
CA TRP A 102 -1.14 -10.94 -9.87
C TRP A 102 -0.73 -11.97 -8.82
N LYS A 103 0.28 -11.65 -8.01
CA LYS A 103 0.73 -12.53 -6.91
C LYS A 103 -0.31 -12.67 -5.81
N TRP A 104 -1.02 -11.58 -5.47
CA TRP A 104 -2.09 -11.58 -4.48
C TRP A 104 -3.27 -12.45 -4.91
N SER A 105 -3.77 -12.30 -6.14
CA SER A 105 -4.86 -13.11 -6.69
C SER A 105 -4.55 -14.62 -6.74
N ARG A 106 -3.26 -14.99 -6.71
CA ARG A 106 -2.78 -16.37 -6.66
C ARG A 106 -2.48 -16.87 -5.25
N SER A 107 -2.77 -16.05 -4.24
CA SER A 107 -2.47 -16.30 -2.83
C SER A 107 -0.98 -16.56 -2.57
N GLU A 108 -0.10 -16.06 -3.44
CA GLU A 108 1.36 -16.18 -3.30
C GLU A 108 1.91 -15.08 -2.39
N TRP A 109 1.30 -13.90 -2.39
CA TRP A 109 1.68 -12.77 -1.52
C TRP A 109 0.54 -12.47 -0.53
N ASN A 110 0.90 -12.36 0.75
CA ASN A 110 -0.05 -12.13 1.84
C ASN A 110 -0.39 -10.64 1.97
N ILE A 111 -1.24 -10.16 1.06
CA ILE A 111 -1.79 -8.81 1.10
C ILE A 111 -3.21 -8.88 1.67
N GLN A 112 -3.59 -7.91 2.50
CA GLN A 112 -4.94 -7.78 3.05
C GLN A 112 -5.52 -6.42 2.69
N LEU A 113 -6.75 -6.43 2.17
CA LEU A 113 -7.50 -5.20 1.93
C LEU A 113 -8.08 -4.72 3.26
N ILE A 114 -7.88 -3.45 3.58
CA ILE A 114 -8.50 -2.77 4.72
C ILE A 114 -9.14 -1.45 4.26
N ASP A 115 -10.10 -0.95 5.04
CA ASP A 115 -10.84 0.28 4.75
C ASP A 115 -10.72 1.35 5.85
N TYR A 116 -9.73 1.18 6.73
CA TYR A 116 -9.39 2.12 7.78
C TYR A 116 -7.89 2.43 7.74
N ASN A 117 -7.49 3.53 8.37
CA ASN A 117 -6.08 3.87 8.53
C ASN A 117 -5.50 3.07 9.71
N PRO A 118 -4.56 2.14 9.48
CA PRO A 118 -3.97 1.36 10.56
C PRO A 118 -3.08 2.26 11.42
N THR A 119 -3.10 2.03 12.72
CA THR A 119 -2.12 2.62 13.64
C THR A 119 -0.72 2.07 13.37
N SER A 120 0.32 2.78 13.83
CA SER A 120 1.70 2.31 13.70
C SER A 120 1.94 0.96 14.39
N LEU A 121 1.20 0.66 15.46
CA LEU A 121 1.27 -0.64 16.15
C LEU A 121 0.57 -1.75 15.34
N GLU A 122 -0.62 -1.50 14.78
CA GLU A 122 -1.28 -2.47 13.88
C GLU A 122 -0.43 -2.76 12.64
N MET A 123 0.25 -1.73 12.12
CA MET A 123 1.26 -1.90 11.07
C MET A 123 2.41 -2.76 11.55
N LEU A 124 2.97 -2.52 12.73
CA LEU A 124 4.06 -3.34 13.27
C LEU A 124 3.65 -4.82 13.39
N GLU A 125 2.47 -5.08 13.95
CA GLU A 125 1.91 -6.41 14.14
C GLU A 125 1.69 -7.14 12.81
N SER A 126 1.14 -6.47 11.79
CA SER A 126 0.90 -7.09 10.50
C SER A 126 2.21 -7.43 9.78
N GLN A 127 3.16 -6.49 9.78
CA GLN A 127 4.44 -6.65 9.09
C GLN A 127 5.32 -7.73 9.74
N SER A 128 5.26 -7.88 11.07
CA SER A 128 5.92 -8.97 11.80
C SER A 128 5.41 -10.36 11.38
N LYS A 129 4.20 -10.44 10.85
CA LYS A 129 3.57 -11.67 10.32
C LYS A 129 3.74 -11.84 8.81
N GLY A 130 4.52 -10.95 8.17
CA GLY A 130 4.69 -10.95 6.71
C GLY A 130 3.44 -10.51 5.95
N ILE A 131 2.55 -9.74 6.58
CA ILE A 131 1.34 -9.18 5.96
C ILE A 131 1.65 -7.76 5.47
N ARG A 132 1.10 -7.41 4.30
CA ARG A 132 1.02 -6.02 3.83
C ARG A 132 -0.43 -5.60 3.65
N TYR A 133 -0.75 -4.38 4.06
CA TYR A 133 -2.06 -3.81 3.80
C TYR A 133 -2.11 -3.14 2.42
N ALA A 134 -3.26 -3.27 1.79
CA ALA A 134 -3.73 -2.41 0.73
C ALA A 134 -4.95 -1.67 1.27
N THR A 135 -4.97 -0.34 1.20
CA THR A 135 -6.03 0.46 1.82
C THR A 135 -6.95 1.07 0.76
N ILE A 136 -8.26 0.97 0.98
CA ILE A 136 -9.26 1.71 0.22
C ILE A 136 -10.06 2.61 1.16
N SER A 137 -9.94 3.93 1.00
CA SER A 137 -10.87 4.86 1.65
C SER A 137 -12.15 4.92 0.84
N TRP A 138 -13.16 4.12 1.23
CA TRP A 138 -14.45 4.10 0.55
C TRP A 138 -15.14 5.46 0.60
N ASP A 139 -15.06 6.16 1.72
CA ASP A 139 -15.67 7.47 1.89
C ASP A 139 -15.05 8.49 0.93
N ASP A 140 -13.72 8.51 0.79
CA ASP A 140 -13.05 9.39 -0.16
C ASP A 140 -13.34 9.00 -1.62
N ALA A 141 -13.41 7.70 -1.92
CA ALA A 141 -13.76 7.21 -3.26
C ALA A 141 -15.20 7.60 -3.66
N LEU A 142 -16.15 7.49 -2.74
CA LEU A 142 -17.58 7.74 -2.98
C LEU A 142 -17.93 9.24 -3.02
N ASN A 143 -17.17 10.07 -2.30
CA ASN A 143 -17.36 11.51 -2.24
C ASN A 143 -16.46 12.28 -3.21
N GLY A 144 -15.39 11.66 -3.71
CA GLY A 144 -14.42 12.32 -4.58
C GLY A 144 -13.55 13.30 -3.81
N THR A 145 -13.05 12.89 -2.66
CA THR A 145 -12.17 13.68 -1.79
C THR A 145 -10.76 13.09 -1.72
N LEU A 146 -9.82 13.86 -1.17
CA LEU A 146 -8.43 13.43 -1.01
C LEU A 146 -8.24 12.73 0.34
N VAL A 147 -7.66 11.55 0.31
CA VAL A 147 -7.13 10.83 1.48
C VAL A 147 -6.00 11.67 2.09
N GLU A 148 -6.18 12.04 3.37
CA GLU A 148 -5.27 12.93 4.13
C GLU A 148 -4.97 14.29 3.45
N GLY A 149 -5.79 14.73 2.50
CA GLY A 149 -5.52 15.94 1.72
C GLY A 149 -4.35 15.80 0.73
N LYS A 150 -3.92 14.57 0.39
CA LYS A 150 -2.70 14.33 -0.41
C LYS A 150 -2.94 13.66 -1.74
N ARG A 151 -3.80 12.63 -1.76
CA ARG A 151 -4.00 11.70 -2.89
C ARG A 151 -5.46 11.31 -2.95
N ASP A 152 -5.97 11.00 -4.14
CA ASP A 152 -7.29 10.38 -4.24
C ASP A 152 -7.26 8.91 -3.76
N ALA A 153 -8.43 8.34 -3.49
CA ALA A 153 -8.56 6.97 -2.98
C ALA A 153 -7.98 5.91 -3.93
N PHE A 154 -8.02 6.13 -5.25
CA PHE A 154 -7.46 5.22 -6.23
C PHE A 154 -5.94 5.23 -6.18
N GLU A 155 -5.31 6.41 -6.19
CA GLU A 155 -3.87 6.53 -6.07
C GLU A 155 -3.34 6.00 -4.72
N HIS A 156 -4.12 6.17 -3.64
CA HIS A 156 -3.78 5.60 -2.34
C HIS A 156 -3.66 4.07 -2.41
N LEU A 157 -4.67 3.39 -2.97
CA LEU A 157 -4.63 1.95 -3.20
C LEU A 157 -3.44 1.52 -4.08
N LEU A 158 -3.18 2.24 -5.17
CA LEU A 158 -2.05 1.94 -6.06
C LEU A 158 -0.70 2.06 -5.35
N HIS A 159 -0.58 3.02 -4.44
CA HIS A 159 0.63 3.24 -3.66
C HIS A 159 0.88 2.08 -2.69
N ASP A 160 -0.15 1.62 -1.98
CA ASP A 160 0.00 0.48 -1.07
C ASP A 160 0.32 -0.80 -1.83
N LEU A 161 -0.27 -1.01 -3.01
CA LEU A 161 0.09 -2.14 -3.89
C LEU A 161 1.54 -2.06 -4.36
N ALA A 162 2.05 -0.85 -4.64
CA ALA A 162 3.47 -0.66 -4.95
C ALA A 162 4.37 -0.95 -3.73
N HIS A 163 3.95 -0.61 -2.52
CA HIS A 163 4.67 -0.96 -1.29
C HIS A 163 4.67 -2.46 -1.03
N ALA A 164 3.55 -3.14 -1.27
CA ALA A 164 3.48 -4.59 -1.18
C ALA A 164 4.47 -5.25 -2.17
N TYR A 165 4.55 -4.74 -3.40
CA TYR A 165 5.57 -5.20 -4.36
C TYR A 165 6.99 -5.06 -3.82
N MET A 166 7.33 -3.91 -3.24
CA MET A 166 8.66 -3.67 -2.69
C MET A 166 8.99 -4.61 -1.54
N PHE A 167 8.00 -5.02 -0.75
CA PHE A 167 8.18 -5.93 0.37
C PHE A 167 8.42 -7.38 -0.04
N PHE A 168 7.67 -7.87 -1.04
CA PHE A 168 7.69 -9.29 -1.42
C PHE A 168 8.66 -9.63 -2.55
N ARG A 169 9.25 -8.64 -3.22
CA ARG A 169 10.23 -8.90 -4.29
C ARG A 169 11.52 -9.52 -3.73
N ASP A 170 12.08 -10.45 -4.49
CA ASP A 170 13.17 -11.33 -4.04
C ASP A 170 14.44 -10.56 -3.62
N ASP A 171 14.70 -9.39 -4.23
CA ASP A 171 15.91 -8.58 -3.98
C ASP A 171 15.82 -7.67 -2.74
N TYR A 172 14.76 -7.77 -1.94
CA TYR A 172 14.47 -6.84 -0.83
C TYR A 172 14.40 -7.48 0.57
N ASP A 173 14.88 -8.72 0.69
CA ASP A 173 15.00 -9.47 1.95
C ASP A 173 13.73 -9.47 2.81
N PHE A 174 12.66 -10.05 2.25
CA PHE A 174 11.38 -10.24 2.94
C PHE A 174 11.57 -10.86 4.34
N ILE A 175 12.38 -11.90 4.46
CA ILE A 175 12.63 -12.60 5.73
C ILE A 175 13.31 -11.68 6.75
N GLY A 176 14.31 -10.91 6.32
CA GLY A 176 14.97 -9.93 7.17
C GLY A 176 14.04 -8.83 7.64
N GLN A 177 13.14 -8.33 6.79
CA GLN A 177 12.17 -7.30 7.18
C GLN A 177 11.19 -7.84 8.22
N THR A 178 10.61 -9.02 7.97
CA THR A 178 9.69 -9.67 8.91
C THR A 178 10.36 -9.90 10.27
N LYS A 179 11.61 -10.38 10.29
CA LYS A 179 12.37 -10.55 11.54
C LYS A 179 12.63 -9.22 12.26
N PHE A 180 12.99 -8.18 11.54
CA PHE A 180 13.18 -6.85 12.12
C PHE A 180 11.90 -6.37 12.82
N PHE A 181 10.75 -6.44 12.14
CA PHE A 181 9.47 -6.03 12.72
C PHE A 181 9.05 -6.93 13.89
N GLN A 182 9.33 -8.24 13.83
CA GLN A 182 9.07 -9.13 14.95
C GLN A 182 9.86 -8.74 16.19
N ILE A 183 11.16 -8.44 16.06
CA ILE A 183 12.00 -7.97 17.17
C ILE A 183 11.43 -6.66 17.76
N MET A 184 11.08 -5.71 16.89
CA MET A 184 10.50 -4.44 17.32
C MET A 184 9.17 -4.62 18.06
N LEU A 185 8.36 -5.61 17.66
CA LEU A 185 7.11 -5.95 18.33
C LEU A 185 7.36 -6.61 19.70
N ASP A 186 8.26 -7.59 19.76
CA ASP A 186 8.61 -8.30 20.99
C ASP A 186 9.18 -7.36 22.05
N GLU A 187 9.92 -6.33 21.63
CA GLU A 187 10.52 -5.33 22.50
C GLU A 187 9.63 -4.09 22.74
N TYR A 188 8.46 -4.00 22.09
CA TYR A 188 7.60 -2.80 22.10
C TYR A 188 7.24 -2.33 23.51
N ASP A 189 6.92 -3.26 24.40
CA ASP A 189 6.57 -2.97 25.80
C ASP A 189 7.73 -2.30 26.56
N GLY A 190 8.97 -2.63 26.23
CA GLY A 190 10.16 -1.98 26.78
C GLY A 190 10.30 -0.52 26.36
N TYR A 191 9.67 -0.12 25.24
CA TYR A 191 9.74 1.24 24.72
C TYR A 191 8.62 2.15 25.21
N LYS A 192 7.55 1.62 25.81
CA LYS A 192 6.36 2.40 26.23
C LYS A 192 6.69 3.64 27.06
N SER A 193 7.56 3.49 28.07
CA SER A 193 7.97 4.63 28.91
C SER A 193 8.64 5.76 28.09
N TYR A 194 9.48 5.42 27.11
CA TYR A 194 10.11 6.41 26.23
C TYR A 194 9.09 7.05 25.29
N LEU A 195 8.13 6.29 24.77
CA LEU A 195 7.07 6.79 23.90
C LEU A 195 6.14 7.78 24.62
N GLU A 196 5.95 7.62 25.93
CA GLU A 196 5.12 8.53 26.74
C GLU A 196 5.84 9.85 27.10
N HIS A 197 7.16 9.79 27.33
CA HIS A 197 7.93 10.93 27.87
C HIS A 197 8.76 11.69 26.83
N ASP A 198 9.05 11.10 25.66
CA ASP A 198 9.77 11.75 24.57
C ASP A 198 8.95 11.73 23.27
N GLN A 199 8.27 12.85 23.02
CA GLN A 199 7.43 13.03 21.83
C GLN A 199 8.23 12.97 20.52
N ARG A 200 9.51 13.37 20.53
CA ARG A 200 10.35 13.34 19.33
C ARG A 200 10.76 11.90 19.02
N PHE A 201 11.11 11.13 20.04
CA PHE A 201 11.36 9.70 19.91
C PHE A 201 10.10 8.99 19.43
N LYS A 202 8.93 9.26 20.03
CA LYS A 202 7.65 8.68 19.63
C LYS A 202 7.38 8.86 18.13
N GLN A 203 7.49 10.08 17.60
CA GLN A 203 7.25 10.34 16.18
C GLN A 203 8.21 9.56 15.27
N LYS A 204 9.49 9.48 15.63
CA LYS A 204 10.50 8.74 14.87
C LYS A 204 10.30 7.23 14.95
N PHE A 205 9.90 6.73 16.12
CA PHE A 205 9.59 5.33 16.35
C PHE A 205 8.35 4.91 15.55
N GLU A 206 7.26 5.68 15.65
CA GLU A 206 6.03 5.48 14.87
C GLU A 206 6.32 5.50 13.36
N TYR A 207 7.19 6.40 12.89
CA TYR A 207 7.67 6.40 11.51
C TYR A 207 8.45 5.12 11.15
N CYS A 208 9.35 4.66 12.02
CA CYS A 208 10.15 3.46 11.79
C CYS A 208 9.28 2.20 11.66
N ILE A 209 8.29 2.03 12.54
CA ILE A 209 7.47 0.82 12.59
C ILE A 209 6.33 0.84 11.55
N SER A 210 6.03 2.00 10.96
CA SER A 210 5.08 2.15 9.84
C SER A 210 5.76 2.17 8.47
N ASP A 211 7.09 2.13 8.40
CA ASP A 211 7.83 2.16 7.13
C ASP A 211 7.63 0.87 6.32
N MET A 212 7.04 1.00 5.13
CA MET A 212 6.73 -0.12 4.25
C MET A 212 7.78 -0.38 3.17
N ASN A 213 8.83 0.46 3.04
CA ASN A 213 9.66 0.55 1.83
C ASN A 213 11.16 0.43 2.03
N SER A 214 11.64 0.34 3.27
CA SER A 214 13.08 0.28 3.54
C SER A 214 13.59 -1.15 3.61
N HIS A 215 14.80 -1.35 3.09
CA HIS A 215 15.55 -2.59 3.28
C HIS A 215 15.87 -2.80 4.78
N PRO A 216 15.94 -4.05 5.31
CA PRO A 216 16.22 -4.32 6.72
C PRO A 216 17.46 -3.61 7.28
N ALA A 217 18.51 -3.51 6.47
CA ALA A 217 19.73 -2.80 6.84
C ALA A 217 19.48 -1.30 7.11
N HIS A 218 18.63 -0.65 6.32
CA HIS A 218 18.26 0.75 6.51
C HIS A 218 17.33 0.92 7.71
N LEU A 219 16.35 0.03 7.88
CA LEU A 219 15.49 -0.01 9.07
C LEU A 219 16.32 -0.12 10.35
N SER A 220 17.27 -1.06 10.37
CA SER A 220 18.17 -1.28 11.51
C SER A 220 19.07 -0.08 11.77
N ALA A 221 19.63 0.54 10.72
CA ALA A 221 20.46 1.73 10.86
C ALA A 221 19.66 2.93 11.41
N TYR A 222 18.45 3.15 10.88
CA TYR A 222 17.55 4.20 11.37
C TYR A 222 17.16 3.95 12.83
N TRP A 223 16.74 2.73 13.14
CA TRP A 223 16.38 2.32 14.50
C TRP A 223 17.51 2.58 15.50
N ASN A 224 18.72 2.12 15.17
CA ASN A 224 19.90 2.34 16.00
C ASN A 224 20.23 3.82 16.20
N ALA A 225 20.03 4.65 15.18
CA ALA A 225 20.24 6.09 15.29
C ALA A 225 19.24 6.72 16.27
N ILE A 226 17.95 6.41 16.15
CA ILE A 226 16.92 7.04 17.00
C ILE A 226 16.97 6.54 18.44
N ARG A 227 17.37 5.29 18.70
CA ARG A 227 17.66 4.78 20.04
C ARG A 227 18.77 5.56 20.73
N ARG A 228 19.89 5.75 20.03
CA ARG A 228 21.06 6.48 20.56
C ARG A 228 20.68 7.92 20.89
N GLU A 229 19.94 8.58 20.01
CA GLU A 229 19.45 9.94 20.25
C GLU A 229 18.57 10.04 21.51
N ALA A 230 17.74 9.02 21.78
CA ALA A 230 16.86 8.94 22.94
C ALA A 230 17.55 8.40 24.22
N GLY A 231 18.85 8.10 24.17
CA GLY A 231 19.60 7.54 25.30
C GLY A 231 19.21 6.10 25.65
N ILE A 232 18.55 5.38 24.74
CA ILE A 232 18.18 3.97 24.92
C ILE A 232 19.43 3.12 24.67
N PRO A 233 19.87 2.28 25.64
CA PRO A 233 21.04 1.42 25.45
C PRO A 233 20.89 0.55 24.20
N LEU A 234 21.97 0.43 23.42
CA LEU A 234 22.07 -0.61 22.41
C LEU A 234 22.37 -1.90 23.16
N LEU A 235 21.45 -2.87 23.07
CA LEU A 235 21.84 -4.24 23.38
C LEU A 235 22.92 -4.61 22.36
N GLU A 236 24.12 -4.97 22.81
CA GLU A 236 25.12 -5.58 21.95
C GLU A 236 24.49 -6.84 21.38
N LEU A 237 23.99 -6.77 20.15
CA LEU A 237 23.65 -7.96 19.38
C LEU A 237 24.96 -8.72 19.24
N GLU A 238 25.12 -9.81 20.00
CA GLU A 238 26.18 -10.79 19.74
C GLU A 238 26.14 -11.08 18.24
N THR A 239 27.19 -10.65 17.55
CA THR A 239 27.48 -10.98 16.17
C THR A 239 27.68 -12.49 16.08
N LYS A 240 26.58 -13.22 15.91
CA LYS A 240 26.57 -14.62 15.50
C LYS A 240 25.55 -14.81 14.39
N PHE A 241 25.93 -14.38 13.19
CA PHE A 241 25.57 -15.04 11.94
C PHE A 241 26.77 -15.01 11.01
#